data_AF-C1E8N6-F1
#
_entry.id   AF-C1E8N6-F1
#
_cell.length_a   1.000
_cell.length_b   1.000
_cell.length_c   1.000
_cell.angle_alpha   90.00
_cell.angle_beta   90.00
_cell.angle_gamma   90.00
#
_symmetry.space_group_name_H-M   'P 1'
#
loop_
_entity.id
_entity.type
_entity.pdbx_description
1 polymer ?
#
loop_
_entity_poly.entity_id
_entity_poly.type
_entity_poly.pdbx_seq_one_letter_code
_entity_poly.pdbx_strand_id
1 'polypeptide(L)'
;MTFVDPRAPVQRRAQSLAYINGYAVPGERSTGLKPEVSAPPPAPEQLKETTLPMSTLPKFVAFDRKVLRWNCYFKESVTESAVENHRVRKCTIYMYLEDESVHVEEPRQPNSGIPQGVFLKRHRVPKDNEGGVFGPADISVGSTCTMYGRTFFVVSCDAFTREYLTGALGLEVAPDGAYPDDPIDGYRATLKKDTSANPYPPAPRDDVLAAYIEAAAGKPSNALAPDKLKKFLANDRKVLRFFAVWDDRGALYGEKRPFVVHYYLADDSVEVLEVSEPNSGRDPFPVFLRRQPLPNKPLEVDALGPTKSTTTYTHKDFVVGQYVKVYNRDFYLYDADNFTKAWYIENEGMSAADFPEIDVEEKPLPIPQNAVPPYNGFGGLEDSLQNCIALIPKPVAPDFHKQMDYARTILRYKAKIAPGEQYELSDIDAERDFILSVYLANDTIAIYEPPDRKRNIPAHITGGKFLERQTVLKPGSAEKYEAHDLYVGAVVSVFRRNFVLTEADEYSYQFMEQHPASFPRSDFDQVLMRIRAQLEGMEAEVYGTFAGKEVTEESLTAALSACGAQFVKQEVVTVLRKVAGSGDAWLAALGFQAPA
;
A
#
# COMPACT_ATOMS: atom_id res chain seq x y z
N MET A 1 -83.57 -23.09 -4.31
CA MET A 1 -84.17 -22.37 -5.45
C MET A 1 -83.67 -20.94 -5.41
N THR A 2 -82.90 -20.50 -6.40
CA THR A 2 -82.44 -19.12 -6.54
C THR A 2 -83.29 -18.42 -7.60
N PHE A 3 -83.73 -17.20 -7.28
CA PHE A 3 -84.51 -16.35 -8.18
C PHE A 3 -83.55 -15.58 -9.09
N VAL A 4 -83.76 -15.66 -10.41
CA VAL A 4 -83.01 -14.90 -11.41
C VAL A 4 -83.84 -13.69 -11.79
N ASP A 5 -83.36 -12.50 -11.46
CA ASP A 5 -84.05 -11.23 -11.76
C ASP A 5 -83.89 -10.88 -13.25
N PRO A 6 -84.97 -10.87 -14.06
CA PRO A 6 -84.91 -10.54 -15.48
C PRO A 6 -84.68 -9.04 -15.76
N ARG A 7 -84.62 -8.20 -14.72
CA ARG A 7 -84.30 -6.75 -14.84
C ARG A 7 -82.86 -6.41 -14.49
N ALA A 8 -82.01 -7.40 -14.22
CA ALA A 8 -80.61 -7.15 -13.93
C ALA A 8 -79.93 -6.43 -15.12
N PRO A 9 -79.25 -5.28 -14.90
CA PRO A 9 -78.63 -4.52 -15.98
C PRO A 9 -77.53 -5.35 -16.64
N VAL A 10 -77.48 -5.34 -17.98
CA VAL A 10 -76.43 -6.03 -18.76
C VAL A 10 -75.08 -5.45 -18.36
N GLN A 11 -74.24 -6.27 -17.71
CA GLN A 11 -72.86 -5.89 -17.37
C GLN A 11 -72.06 -5.72 -18.65
N ARG A 12 -71.88 -4.48 -19.11
CA ARG A 12 -70.95 -4.16 -20.19
C ARG A 12 -69.52 -4.20 -19.65
N ARG A 13 -68.65 -4.97 -20.30
CA ARG A 13 -67.20 -4.97 -19.98
C ARG A 13 -66.63 -3.58 -20.24
N ALA A 14 -66.08 -2.95 -19.21
CA ALA A 14 -65.32 -1.72 -19.36
C ALA A 14 -63.97 -2.00 -20.05
N GLN A 15 -63.56 -1.12 -20.96
CA GLN A 15 -62.30 -1.24 -21.69
C GLN A 15 -61.15 -0.82 -20.78
N SER A 16 -60.50 -1.78 -20.11
CA SER A 16 -59.43 -1.55 -19.14
C SER A 16 -58.03 -1.40 -19.75
N LEU A 17 -57.91 -1.54 -21.07
CA LEU A 17 -56.66 -1.53 -21.82
C LEU A 17 -56.82 -0.61 -23.04
N ALA A 18 -55.91 0.34 -23.16
CA ALA A 18 -55.79 1.22 -24.32
C ALA A 18 -54.41 1.04 -24.96
N TYR A 19 -54.34 1.10 -26.29
CA TYR A 19 -53.09 1.09 -27.03
C TYR A 19 -52.76 2.50 -27.50
N ILE A 20 -51.63 3.05 -27.04
CA ILE A 20 -51.11 4.34 -27.47
C ILE A 20 -49.75 4.08 -28.09
N ASN A 21 -49.59 4.37 -29.38
CA ASN A 21 -48.35 4.20 -30.14
C ASN A 21 -47.73 2.79 -30.03
N GLY A 22 -48.58 1.74 -30.07
CA GLY A 22 -48.14 0.34 -30.14
C GLY A 22 -47.89 -0.36 -28.79
N TYR A 23 -48.01 0.35 -27.66
CA TYR A 23 -47.86 -0.24 -26.32
C TYR A 23 -49.19 -0.25 -25.57
N ALA A 24 -49.47 -1.36 -24.87
CA ALA A 24 -50.65 -1.51 -24.04
C ALA A 24 -50.46 -0.75 -22.72
N VAL A 25 -51.39 0.15 -22.40
CA VAL A 25 -51.41 0.93 -21.16
C VAL A 25 -52.72 0.66 -20.42
N PRO A 26 -52.71 0.53 -19.08
CA PRO A 26 -53.95 0.45 -18.29
C PRO A 26 -54.79 1.72 -18.50
N GLY A 27 -56.03 1.56 -18.95
CA GLY A 27 -56.95 2.70 -19.13
C GLY A 27 -57.48 3.20 -17.79
N GLU A 28 -57.36 4.50 -17.51
CA GLU A 28 -57.98 5.11 -16.32
C GLU A 28 -59.51 4.98 -16.38
N ARG A 29 -60.11 4.58 -15.26
CA ARG A 29 -61.57 4.49 -15.11
C ARG A 29 -62.19 5.89 -15.20
N SER A 30 -62.68 6.28 -16.37
CA SER A 30 -63.63 7.39 -16.47
C SER A 30 -65.02 6.90 -16.07
N THR A 31 -65.31 6.88 -14.77
CA THR A 31 -66.69 6.74 -14.29
C THR A 31 -67.41 8.07 -14.52
N GLY A 32 -68.08 8.17 -15.67
CA GLY A 32 -69.16 9.14 -15.86
C GLY A 32 -70.31 8.86 -14.88
N LEU A 33 -70.93 9.95 -14.42
CA LEU A 33 -72.07 10.07 -13.49
C LEU A 33 -71.73 10.01 -11.99
N LYS A 34 -71.47 11.20 -11.43
CA LYS A 34 -71.68 11.49 -10.00
C LYS A 34 -73.18 11.37 -9.69
N PRO A 35 -73.62 10.57 -8.71
CA PRO A 35 -74.94 10.72 -8.11
C PRO A 35 -74.96 11.97 -7.23
N GLU A 36 -76.02 12.77 -7.33
CA GLU A 36 -76.33 13.85 -6.40
C GLU A 36 -76.39 13.34 -4.96
N VAL A 37 -75.80 14.13 -4.05
CA VAL A 37 -75.85 13.91 -2.61
C VAL A 37 -77.26 14.24 -2.13
N SER A 38 -78.09 13.22 -1.85
CA SER A 38 -79.29 13.39 -1.04
C SER A 38 -78.89 13.69 0.41
N ALA A 39 -79.50 14.72 1.00
CA ALA A 39 -79.23 15.22 2.34
C ALA A 39 -79.22 14.13 3.44
N PRO A 40 -78.40 14.28 4.49
CA PRO A 40 -78.40 13.36 5.62
C PRO A 40 -79.72 13.45 6.41
N PRO A 41 -80.23 12.34 6.97
CA PRO A 41 -81.37 12.37 7.88
C PRO A 41 -81.01 13.13 9.17
N PRO A 42 -81.99 13.73 9.86
CA PRO A 42 -81.73 14.48 11.09
C PRO A 42 -81.18 13.57 12.19
N ALA A 43 -80.26 14.12 12.98
CA ALA A 43 -79.66 13.44 14.12
C ALA A 43 -80.73 12.96 15.13
N PRO A 44 -80.56 11.78 15.75
CA PRO A 44 -81.45 11.35 16.81
C PRO A 44 -81.32 12.28 18.02
N GLU A 45 -82.46 12.72 18.56
CA GLU A 45 -82.54 13.49 19.81
C GLU A 45 -81.80 12.75 20.93
N GLN A 46 -80.84 13.45 21.56
CA GLN A 46 -80.20 12.99 22.79
C GLN A 46 -81.24 13.05 23.93
N LEU A 47 -81.77 11.89 24.30
CA LEU A 47 -82.47 11.72 25.57
C LEU A 47 -81.49 11.99 26.72
N LYS A 48 -81.79 12.98 27.56
CA LYS A 48 -81.04 13.27 28.78
C LYS A 48 -81.05 12.05 29.70
N GLU A 49 -79.89 11.42 29.89
CA GLU A 49 -79.68 10.42 30.94
C GLU A 49 -79.87 11.11 32.30
N THR A 50 -80.94 10.70 33.00
CA THR A 50 -81.14 11.08 34.39
C THR A 50 -80.35 10.11 35.25
N THR A 51 -79.19 10.51 35.73
CA THR A 51 -78.36 9.70 36.64
C THR A 51 -79.00 9.64 38.01
N LEU A 52 -79.86 8.64 38.24
CA LEU A 52 -80.22 8.20 39.58
C LEU A 52 -79.14 7.22 40.08
N PRO A 53 -78.76 7.27 41.37
CA PRO A 53 -77.73 6.40 41.92
C PRO A 53 -78.17 4.92 41.83
N MET A 54 -77.23 4.05 41.45
CA MET A 54 -77.42 2.64 41.07
C MET A 54 -78.10 1.73 42.12
N SER A 55 -78.42 2.23 43.32
CA SER A 55 -78.92 1.43 44.44
C SER A 55 -80.44 1.17 44.44
N THR A 56 -81.19 1.62 43.43
CA THR A 56 -82.67 1.52 43.39
C THR A 56 -83.24 0.78 42.18
N LEU A 57 -82.40 0.32 41.24
CA LEU A 57 -82.85 -0.45 40.07
C LEU A 57 -82.73 -1.96 40.31
N PRO A 58 -83.73 -2.78 39.91
CA PRO A 58 -83.61 -4.24 39.95
C PRO A 58 -82.42 -4.75 39.13
N LYS A 59 -81.77 -5.83 39.60
CA LYS A 59 -80.55 -6.39 39.00
C LYS A 59 -80.68 -6.70 37.50
N PHE A 60 -81.81 -7.27 37.08
CA PHE A 60 -82.06 -7.60 35.67
C PHE A 60 -82.18 -6.35 34.76
N VAL A 61 -82.49 -5.18 35.31
CA VAL A 61 -82.51 -3.90 34.57
C VAL A 61 -81.15 -3.21 34.64
N ALA A 62 -80.51 -3.20 35.81
CA ALA A 62 -79.23 -2.54 36.04
C ALA A 62 -78.07 -3.19 35.25
N PHE A 63 -78.17 -4.50 35.00
CA PHE A 63 -77.16 -5.30 34.31
C PHE A 63 -77.63 -5.88 32.97
N ASP A 64 -78.70 -5.32 32.38
CA ASP A 64 -79.15 -5.73 31.04
C ASP A 64 -77.98 -5.66 30.04
N ARG A 65 -77.80 -6.72 29.26
CA ARG A 65 -76.73 -6.91 28.25
C ARG A 65 -75.28 -6.84 28.78
N LYS A 66 -75.06 -6.74 30.09
CA LYS A 66 -73.71 -6.80 30.67
C LYS A 66 -73.30 -8.24 30.91
N VAL A 67 -72.30 -8.70 30.17
CA VAL A 67 -71.82 -10.09 30.19
C VAL A 67 -70.32 -10.09 30.46
N LEU A 68 -69.90 -10.86 31.47
CA LEU A 68 -68.50 -11.11 31.73
C LEU A 68 -68.01 -12.25 30.83
N ARG A 69 -66.81 -12.11 30.26
CA ARG A 69 -66.23 -13.05 29.30
C ARG A 69 -64.80 -13.40 29.69
N TRP A 70 -64.53 -14.69 29.84
CA TRP A 70 -63.21 -15.25 30.06
C TRP A 70 -62.82 -16.23 28.96
N ASN A 71 -61.57 -16.19 28.55
CA ASN A 71 -60.96 -17.18 27.67
C ASN A 71 -60.29 -18.25 28.53
N CYS A 72 -60.57 -19.51 28.24
CA CYS A 72 -60.04 -20.65 28.98
C CYS A 72 -59.66 -21.80 28.05
N TYR A 73 -59.04 -22.83 28.60
CA TYR A 73 -58.90 -24.12 27.92
C TYR A 73 -59.06 -25.27 28.90
N PHE A 74 -59.27 -26.47 28.38
CA PHE A 74 -59.04 -27.70 29.12
C PHE A 74 -58.26 -28.68 28.26
N LYS A 75 -57.48 -29.55 28.90
CA LYS A 75 -56.73 -30.61 28.22
C LYS A 75 -57.58 -31.88 28.18
N GLU A 76 -57.66 -32.49 27.01
CA GLU A 76 -58.34 -33.77 26.78
C GLU A 76 -57.29 -34.81 26.39
N SER A 77 -57.20 -35.91 27.14
CA SER A 77 -56.29 -37.02 26.83
C SER A 77 -56.82 -37.78 25.61
N VAL A 78 -55.94 -38.12 24.67
CA VAL A 78 -56.29 -38.84 23.45
C VAL A 78 -55.51 -40.15 23.43
N THR A 79 -56.20 -41.27 23.25
CA THR A 79 -55.58 -42.59 23.09
C THR A 79 -55.56 -42.98 21.61
N GLU A 80 -54.54 -43.74 21.20
CA GLU A 80 -54.46 -44.38 19.87
C GLU A 80 -54.40 -43.42 18.67
N SER A 81 -53.84 -42.21 18.85
CA SER A 81 -53.50 -41.30 17.74
C SER A 81 -52.00 -41.32 17.47
N ALA A 82 -51.62 -41.45 16.19
CA ALA A 82 -50.21 -41.35 15.77
C ALA A 82 -49.68 -39.91 15.80
N VAL A 83 -50.56 -38.93 15.99
CA VAL A 83 -50.27 -37.50 15.83
C VAL A 83 -50.15 -36.78 17.17
N GLU A 84 -50.97 -37.14 18.17
CA GLU A 84 -51.01 -36.46 19.47
C GLU A 84 -51.39 -37.42 20.60
N ASN A 85 -50.85 -37.20 21.79
CA ASN A 85 -51.22 -37.94 23.01
C ASN A 85 -52.24 -37.18 23.88
N HIS A 86 -52.38 -35.88 23.64
CA HIS A 86 -53.36 -35.00 24.29
C HIS A 86 -53.64 -33.82 23.37
N ARG A 87 -54.81 -33.22 23.51
CA ARG A 87 -55.21 -32.01 22.77
C ARG A 87 -55.65 -30.89 23.70
N VAL A 88 -55.53 -29.65 23.23
CA VAL A 88 -55.90 -28.46 23.99
C VAL A 88 -57.19 -27.86 23.41
N ARG A 89 -58.31 -27.98 24.12
CA ARG A 89 -59.59 -27.40 23.68
C ARG A 89 -59.77 -26.02 24.28
N LYS A 90 -59.69 -25.01 23.41
CA LYS A 90 -59.89 -23.60 23.77
C LYS A 90 -61.38 -23.35 23.93
N CYS A 91 -61.81 -22.67 24.98
CA CYS A 91 -63.21 -22.33 25.24
C CYS A 91 -63.32 -20.88 25.75
N THR A 92 -64.53 -20.35 25.71
CA THR A 92 -64.88 -19.03 26.22
C THR A 92 -66.06 -19.18 27.17
N ILE A 93 -65.88 -18.71 28.41
CA ILE A 93 -66.91 -18.69 29.45
C ILE A 93 -67.57 -17.32 29.45
N TYR A 94 -68.89 -17.30 29.40
CA TYR A 94 -69.73 -16.13 29.51
C TYR A 94 -70.56 -16.22 30.79
N MET A 95 -70.59 -15.14 31.59
CA MET A 95 -71.47 -15.01 32.75
C MET A 95 -72.35 -13.77 32.58
N TYR A 96 -73.67 -13.98 32.60
CA TYR A 96 -74.66 -12.91 32.41
C TYR A 96 -74.97 -12.28 33.77
N LEU A 97 -74.65 -10.99 33.93
CA LEU A 97 -74.80 -10.31 35.23
C LEU A 97 -76.27 -10.07 35.63
N GLU A 98 -77.18 -10.08 34.66
CA GLU A 98 -78.63 -9.93 34.88
C GLU A 98 -79.21 -11.02 35.78
N ASP A 99 -78.76 -12.27 35.60
CA ASP A 99 -79.36 -13.46 36.22
C ASP A 99 -78.33 -14.46 36.78
N GLU A 100 -77.03 -14.17 36.72
CA GLU A 100 -75.92 -15.06 37.14
C GLU A 100 -75.91 -16.42 36.43
N SER A 101 -76.46 -16.47 35.21
CA SER A 101 -76.33 -17.65 34.37
C SER A 101 -74.95 -17.70 33.71
N VAL A 102 -74.44 -18.92 33.54
CA VAL A 102 -73.16 -19.20 32.89
C VAL A 102 -73.41 -19.97 31.58
N HIS A 103 -72.62 -19.63 30.57
CA HIS A 103 -72.62 -20.24 29.26
C HIS A 103 -71.17 -20.49 28.84
N VAL A 104 -70.86 -21.67 28.31
CA VAL A 104 -69.51 -21.97 27.80
C VAL A 104 -69.62 -22.32 26.33
N GLU A 105 -68.77 -21.72 25.52
CA GLU A 105 -68.70 -21.95 24.08
C GLU A 105 -67.28 -22.33 23.67
N GLU A 106 -67.14 -23.29 22.77
CA GLU A 106 -65.89 -23.60 22.10
C GLU A 106 -65.87 -22.91 20.73
N PRO A 107 -64.93 -21.96 20.50
CA PRO A 107 -64.78 -21.32 19.20
C PRO A 107 -64.47 -22.34 18.11
N ARG A 108 -65.12 -22.20 16.96
CA ARG A 108 -64.92 -23.09 15.81
C ARG A 108 -63.53 -22.89 15.22
N GLN A 109 -62.73 -23.95 15.20
CA GLN A 109 -61.42 -23.99 14.55
C GLN A 109 -61.51 -24.77 13.24
N PRO A 110 -61.10 -24.18 12.10
CA PRO A 110 -61.13 -24.85 10.82
C PRO A 110 -60.26 -26.12 10.86
N ASN A 111 -60.71 -27.19 10.20
CA ASN A 111 -59.99 -28.46 10.09
C ASN A 111 -59.63 -29.14 11.43
N SER A 112 -60.32 -28.81 12.53
CA SER A 112 -60.15 -29.50 13.82
C SER A 112 -60.75 -30.91 13.82
N GLY A 113 -61.78 -31.17 13.01
CA GLY A 113 -62.43 -32.48 12.88
C GLY A 113 -63.33 -32.88 14.07
N ILE A 114 -63.35 -32.07 15.12
CA ILE A 114 -64.16 -32.26 16.33
C ILE A 114 -65.45 -31.42 16.21
N PRO A 115 -66.62 -31.91 16.65
CA PRO A 115 -67.81 -31.07 16.77
C PRO A 115 -67.59 -29.94 17.79
N GLN A 116 -67.76 -28.69 17.33
CA GLN A 116 -67.49 -27.44 18.05
C GLN A 116 -68.72 -26.53 18.12
N GLY A 117 -68.76 -25.63 19.10
CA GLY A 117 -69.84 -24.68 19.33
C GLY A 117 -70.22 -24.60 20.81
N VAL A 118 -71.52 -24.46 21.11
CA VAL A 118 -72.01 -24.38 22.50
C VAL A 118 -71.60 -25.62 23.29
N PHE A 119 -70.77 -25.41 24.30
CA PHE A 119 -70.22 -26.47 25.15
C PHE A 119 -71.06 -26.67 26.42
N LEU A 120 -71.51 -25.56 27.02
CA LEU A 120 -72.47 -25.53 28.13
C LEU A 120 -73.58 -24.53 27.82
N LYS A 121 -74.84 -24.99 27.80
CA LYS A 121 -76.00 -24.11 27.57
C LYS A 121 -76.13 -23.07 28.69
N ARG A 122 -76.68 -21.90 28.38
CA ARG A 122 -76.91 -20.83 29.35
C ARG A 122 -77.89 -21.27 30.44
N HIS A 123 -77.42 -21.36 31.69
CA HIS A 123 -78.23 -21.54 32.89
C HIS A 123 -77.39 -21.25 34.15
N ARG A 124 -78.01 -21.19 35.32
CA ARG A 124 -77.29 -21.07 36.59
C ARG A 124 -76.56 -22.38 36.90
N VAL A 125 -75.23 -22.33 36.91
CA VAL A 125 -74.39 -23.50 37.16
C VAL A 125 -74.19 -23.64 38.67
N PRO A 126 -74.52 -24.79 39.27
CA PRO A 126 -74.23 -25.05 40.67
C PRO A 126 -72.73 -25.28 40.86
N LYS A 127 -72.16 -24.68 41.91
CA LYS A 127 -70.76 -24.80 42.31
C LYS A 127 -70.50 -26.15 42.99
N ASP A 128 -71.36 -26.48 43.96
CA ASP A 128 -71.23 -27.65 44.82
C ASP A 128 -72.58 -28.37 44.97
N ASN A 129 -72.58 -29.61 45.50
CA ASN A 129 -73.81 -30.38 45.77
C ASN A 129 -74.71 -29.76 46.87
N GLU A 130 -74.28 -28.65 47.48
CA GLU A 130 -74.96 -27.92 48.55
C GLU A 130 -75.81 -26.73 48.03
N GLY A 131 -75.87 -26.52 46.70
CA GLY A 131 -76.79 -25.57 46.07
C GLY A 131 -76.25 -24.14 45.86
N GLY A 132 -74.98 -23.88 46.13
CA GLY A 132 -74.33 -22.61 45.75
C GLY A 132 -74.23 -22.45 44.22
N VAL A 133 -74.38 -21.23 43.70
CA VAL A 133 -74.31 -20.90 42.27
C VAL A 133 -73.02 -20.12 41.99
N PHE A 134 -72.42 -20.31 40.81
CA PHE A 134 -71.24 -19.55 40.39
C PHE A 134 -71.51 -18.03 40.31
N GLY A 135 -70.68 -17.24 40.97
CA GLY A 135 -70.66 -15.79 40.86
C GLY A 135 -69.39 -15.25 40.18
N PRO A 136 -69.33 -13.92 39.91
CA PRO A 136 -68.18 -13.30 39.25
C PRO A 136 -66.83 -13.49 39.97
N ALA A 137 -66.86 -13.63 41.30
CA ALA A 137 -65.66 -13.84 42.11
C ALA A 137 -65.10 -15.27 42.01
N ASP A 138 -65.89 -16.24 41.55
CA ASP A 138 -65.49 -17.65 41.47
C ASP A 138 -64.67 -17.97 40.20
N ILE A 139 -64.54 -17.01 39.27
CA ILE A 139 -63.83 -17.19 38.00
C ILE A 139 -62.71 -16.14 37.91
N SER A 140 -61.49 -16.54 38.27
CA SER A 140 -60.31 -15.68 38.26
C SER A 140 -59.31 -16.09 37.17
N VAL A 141 -58.70 -15.11 36.50
CA VAL A 141 -57.63 -15.35 35.51
C VAL A 141 -56.43 -16.00 36.20
N GLY A 142 -55.84 -17.03 35.58
CA GLY A 142 -54.73 -17.81 36.14
C GLY A 142 -55.16 -18.93 37.10
N SER A 143 -56.46 -19.13 37.31
CA SER A 143 -57.01 -20.17 38.19
C SER A 143 -57.85 -21.20 37.45
N THR A 144 -58.07 -22.36 38.08
CA THR A 144 -58.92 -23.42 37.54
C THR A 144 -60.35 -23.31 38.06
N CYS A 145 -61.31 -23.43 37.16
CA CYS A 145 -62.74 -23.43 37.46
C CYS A 145 -63.35 -24.76 37.02
N THR A 146 -64.03 -25.48 37.91
CA THR A 146 -64.64 -26.79 37.62
C THR A 146 -66.14 -26.65 37.47
N MET A 147 -66.68 -26.97 36.28
CA MET A 147 -68.12 -26.98 36.00
C MET A 147 -68.50 -28.35 35.45
N TYR A 148 -69.50 -29.00 36.07
CA TYR A 148 -70.02 -30.32 35.65
C TYR A 148 -68.93 -31.37 35.36
N GLY A 149 -67.97 -31.51 36.28
CA GLY A 149 -66.91 -32.51 36.20
C GLY A 149 -65.80 -32.19 35.19
N ARG A 150 -65.79 -31.01 34.57
CA ARG A 150 -64.70 -30.53 33.70
C ARG A 150 -64.00 -29.33 34.32
N THR A 151 -62.68 -29.38 34.37
CA THR A 151 -61.83 -28.32 34.91
C THR A 151 -61.27 -27.46 33.78
N PHE A 152 -61.70 -26.20 33.73
CA PHE A 152 -61.21 -25.20 32.81
C PHE A 152 -60.12 -24.37 33.46
N PHE A 153 -59.00 -24.15 32.77
CA PHE A 153 -57.99 -23.19 33.18
C PHE A 153 -58.24 -21.85 32.50
N VAL A 154 -58.47 -20.80 33.29
CA VAL A 154 -58.78 -19.46 32.76
C VAL A 154 -57.49 -18.73 32.41
N VAL A 155 -57.33 -18.36 31.14
CA VAL A 155 -56.10 -17.79 30.57
C VAL A 155 -56.16 -16.28 30.50
N SER A 156 -57.29 -15.71 30.08
CA SER A 156 -57.47 -14.26 29.97
C SER A 156 -58.93 -13.87 30.13
N CYS A 157 -59.20 -12.58 30.28
CA CYS A 157 -60.55 -12.03 30.32
C CYS A 157 -60.67 -10.82 29.38
N ASP A 158 -61.89 -10.51 28.95
CA ASP A 158 -62.16 -9.30 28.18
C ASP A 158 -61.86 -8.03 29.02
N ALA A 159 -61.47 -6.94 28.35
CA ALA A 159 -61.30 -5.62 28.95
C ALA A 159 -62.49 -5.21 29.85
N PHE A 160 -63.74 -5.40 29.41
CA PHE A 160 -64.92 -5.10 30.23
C PHE A 160 -64.96 -5.93 31.51
N THR A 161 -64.59 -7.20 31.42
CA THR A 161 -64.59 -8.11 32.57
C THR A 161 -63.51 -7.73 33.57
N ARG A 162 -62.32 -7.35 33.07
CA ARG A 162 -61.21 -6.87 33.88
C ARG A 162 -61.58 -5.58 34.64
N GLU A 163 -62.22 -4.64 33.97
CA GLU A 163 -62.66 -3.38 34.57
C GLU A 163 -63.77 -3.61 35.61
N TYR A 164 -64.73 -4.48 35.31
CA TYR A 164 -65.82 -4.78 36.23
C TYR A 164 -65.34 -5.48 37.51
N LEU A 165 -64.46 -6.49 37.38
CA LEU A 165 -63.92 -7.23 38.52
C LEU A 165 -63.05 -6.33 39.41
N THR A 166 -62.20 -5.48 38.83
CA THR A 166 -61.31 -4.58 39.58
C THR A 166 -62.04 -3.35 40.14
N GLY A 167 -62.85 -2.67 39.32
CA GLY A 167 -63.49 -1.40 39.67
C GLY A 167 -64.78 -1.53 40.48
N ALA A 168 -65.65 -2.48 40.13
CA ALA A 168 -66.96 -2.62 40.78
C ALA A 168 -66.95 -3.63 41.95
N LEU A 169 -66.14 -4.69 41.86
CA LEU A 169 -66.05 -5.75 42.90
C LEU A 169 -64.77 -5.69 43.74
N GLY A 170 -63.79 -4.86 43.37
CA GLY A 170 -62.53 -4.71 44.12
C GLY A 170 -61.62 -5.94 44.07
N LEU A 171 -61.78 -6.83 43.08
CA LEU A 171 -61.02 -8.07 42.95
C LEU A 171 -59.75 -7.83 42.11
N GLU A 172 -58.62 -8.37 42.57
CA GLU A 172 -57.37 -8.35 41.79
C GLU A 172 -57.41 -9.41 40.68
N VAL A 173 -57.24 -8.99 39.43
CA VAL A 173 -57.25 -9.86 38.25
C VAL A 173 -55.83 -10.05 37.73
N ALA A 174 -55.36 -11.30 37.70
CA ALA A 174 -54.04 -11.65 37.17
C ALA A 174 -53.83 -11.19 35.69
N PRO A 175 -52.58 -11.02 35.24
CA PRO A 175 -52.29 -10.73 33.84
C PRO A 175 -52.69 -11.89 32.92
N ASP A 176 -52.93 -11.58 31.65
CA ASP A 176 -53.30 -12.58 30.65
C ASP A 176 -52.15 -13.57 30.40
N GLY A 177 -52.47 -14.87 30.41
CA GLY A 177 -51.54 -15.96 30.11
C GLY A 177 -51.54 -16.36 28.64
N ALA A 178 -50.65 -17.30 28.28
CA ALA A 178 -50.67 -17.98 26.99
C ALA A 178 -51.45 -19.30 27.08
N TYR A 179 -52.03 -19.72 25.96
CA TYR A 179 -52.49 -21.11 25.81
C TYR A 179 -51.28 -22.05 25.78
N PRO A 180 -51.38 -23.27 26.34
CA PRO A 180 -50.32 -24.26 26.17
C PRO A 180 -50.22 -24.69 24.72
N ASP A 181 -49.02 -25.10 24.32
CA ASP A 181 -48.76 -25.64 22.98
C ASP A 181 -49.64 -26.86 22.72
N ASP A 182 -50.28 -26.90 21.55
CA ASP A 182 -51.09 -28.01 21.09
C ASP A 182 -50.23 -28.94 20.22
N PRO A 183 -50.03 -30.22 20.59
CA PRO A 183 -49.22 -31.16 19.80
C PRO A 183 -49.64 -31.26 18.33
N ILE A 184 -50.94 -31.07 18.02
CA ILE A 184 -51.45 -31.08 16.65
C ILE A 184 -50.88 -29.95 15.79
N ASP A 185 -50.68 -28.76 16.37
CA ASP A 185 -50.17 -27.59 15.67
C ASP A 185 -48.67 -27.76 15.40
N GLY A 186 -47.93 -28.35 16.34
CA GLY A 186 -46.53 -28.75 16.14
C GLY A 186 -46.37 -29.78 15.02
N TYR A 187 -47.23 -30.79 14.97
CA TYR A 187 -47.21 -31.80 13.90
C TYR A 187 -47.54 -31.18 12.53
N ARG A 188 -48.53 -30.29 12.44
CA ARG A 188 -48.87 -29.58 11.19
C ARG A 188 -47.69 -28.77 10.63
N ALA A 189 -46.91 -28.12 11.49
CA ALA A 189 -45.72 -27.39 11.08
C ALA A 189 -44.65 -28.32 10.44
N THR A 190 -44.46 -29.54 10.96
CA THR A 190 -43.51 -30.51 10.35
C THR A 190 -43.92 -30.96 8.95
N LEU A 191 -45.22 -31.00 8.67
CA LEU A 191 -45.75 -31.40 7.38
C LEU A 191 -45.62 -30.32 6.30
N LYS A 192 -45.16 -29.09 6.65
CA LYS A 192 -45.05 -27.94 5.73
C LYS A 192 -46.31 -27.72 4.88
N LYS A 193 -47.47 -28.05 5.43
CA LYS A 193 -48.81 -27.96 4.81
C LYS A 193 -49.60 -26.75 5.30
N ASP A 194 -48.93 -25.73 5.84
CA ASP A 194 -49.55 -24.43 6.09
C ASP A 194 -49.66 -23.66 4.78
N THR A 195 -50.55 -24.14 3.93
CA THR A 195 -50.94 -23.50 2.69
C THR A 195 -52.39 -23.06 2.78
N SER A 196 -52.63 -22.06 3.61
CA SER A 196 -53.89 -21.31 3.55
C SER A 196 -54.13 -20.66 2.16
N ALA A 197 -53.10 -20.56 1.31
CA ALA A 197 -53.17 -19.93 0.00
C ALA A 197 -52.92 -20.86 -1.22
N ASN A 198 -52.29 -22.04 -1.09
CA ASN A 198 -51.93 -22.86 -2.26
C ASN A 198 -51.80 -24.36 -1.96
N PRO A 199 -52.73 -25.24 -2.36
CA PRO A 199 -52.78 -26.66 -1.93
C PRO A 199 -51.50 -27.48 -2.18
N TYR A 200 -50.62 -26.99 -3.05
CA TYR A 200 -49.28 -27.51 -3.30
C TYR A 200 -48.27 -26.35 -3.26
N PRO A 201 -47.44 -26.20 -2.21
CA PRO A 201 -46.26 -25.37 -2.36
C PRO A 201 -45.41 -26.03 -3.45
N PRO A 202 -44.94 -25.28 -4.47
CA PRO A 202 -44.06 -25.86 -5.48
C PRO A 202 -42.89 -26.53 -4.76
N ALA A 203 -42.56 -27.76 -5.15
CA ALA A 203 -41.40 -28.45 -4.62
C ALA A 203 -40.18 -27.52 -4.70
N PRO A 204 -39.24 -27.58 -3.73
CA PRO A 204 -37.97 -26.89 -3.85
C PRO A 204 -37.42 -27.16 -5.24
N ARG A 205 -37.15 -26.11 -6.02
CA ARG A 205 -36.54 -26.30 -7.33
C ARG A 205 -35.14 -26.84 -7.09
N ASP A 206 -34.94 -28.11 -7.39
CA ASP A 206 -33.59 -28.66 -7.56
C ASP A 206 -33.06 -28.11 -8.89
N ASP A 207 -32.45 -26.93 -8.82
CA ASP A 207 -31.95 -26.20 -9.99
C ASP A 207 -31.00 -27.04 -10.87
N VAL A 208 -30.27 -27.98 -10.26
CA VAL A 208 -29.37 -28.92 -10.96
C VAL A 208 -30.14 -29.92 -11.81
N LEU A 209 -31.21 -30.53 -11.27
CA LEU A 209 -32.03 -31.48 -12.00
C LEU A 209 -32.82 -30.77 -13.11
N ALA A 210 -33.33 -29.57 -12.82
CA ALA A 210 -34.00 -28.74 -13.80
C ALA A 210 -33.05 -28.38 -14.96
N ALA A 211 -31.82 -27.95 -14.67
CA ALA A 211 -30.81 -27.65 -15.68
C ALA A 211 -30.45 -28.89 -16.54
N TYR A 212 -30.36 -30.07 -15.93
CA TYR A 212 -30.15 -31.32 -16.65
C TYR A 212 -31.32 -31.65 -17.60
N ILE A 213 -32.56 -31.56 -17.11
CA ILE A 213 -33.76 -31.81 -17.93
C ILE A 213 -33.84 -30.80 -19.08
N GLU A 214 -33.55 -29.53 -18.83
CA GLU A 214 -33.51 -28.49 -19.87
C GLU A 214 -32.39 -28.74 -20.90
N ALA A 215 -31.21 -29.20 -20.46
CA ALA A 215 -30.12 -29.61 -21.36
C ALA A 215 -30.56 -30.77 -22.25
N ALA A 216 -31.18 -31.80 -21.68
CA ALA A 216 -31.70 -32.96 -22.41
C ALA A 216 -32.83 -32.57 -23.38
N ALA A 217 -33.62 -31.55 -23.05
CA ALA A 217 -34.64 -30.97 -23.91
C ALA A 217 -34.07 -30.06 -25.03
N GLY A 218 -32.75 -29.92 -25.13
CA GLY A 218 -32.09 -29.18 -26.21
C GLY A 218 -31.82 -27.70 -25.91
N LYS A 219 -31.88 -27.27 -24.65
CA LYS A 219 -31.46 -25.91 -24.28
C LYS A 219 -29.95 -25.75 -24.52
N PRO A 220 -29.49 -24.65 -25.15
CA PRO A 220 -28.06 -24.44 -25.41
C PRO A 220 -27.29 -24.33 -24.09
N SER A 221 -26.13 -24.98 -24.03
CA SER A 221 -25.29 -25.06 -22.82
C SER A 221 -24.89 -23.70 -22.25
N ASN A 222 -24.62 -22.72 -23.11
CA ASN A 222 -24.29 -21.34 -22.70
C ASN A 222 -25.45 -20.62 -21.99
N ALA A 223 -26.70 -21.05 -22.19
CA ALA A 223 -27.88 -20.50 -21.51
C ALA A 223 -28.24 -21.25 -20.22
N LEU A 224 -27.60 -22.38 -19.94
CA LEU A 224 -27.72 -23.09 -18.67
C LEU A 224 -26.82 -22.48 -17.58
N ALA A 225 -25.70 -21.88 -17.99
CA ALA A 225 -24.80 -21.17 -17.08
C ALA A 225 -25.19 -19.68 -17.01
N PRO A 226 -25.70 -19.18 -15.87
CA PRO A 226 -25.98 -17.76 -15.71
C PRO A 226 -24.69 -16.92 -15.79
N ASP A 227 -24.82 -15.68 -16.26
CA ASP A 227 -23.82 -14.59 -16.18
C ASP A 227 -22.51 -14.67 -16.98
N LYS A 228 -22.22 -15.77 -17.69
CA LYS A 228 -20.98 -15.87 -18.52
C LYS A 228 -20.89 -14.81 -19.62
N LEU A 229 -21.99 -14.56 -20.34
CA LEU A 229 -22.02 -13.56 -21.42
C LEU A 229 -21.89 -12.13 -20.88
N LYS A 230 -22.52 -11.84 -19.74
CA LYS A 230 -22.46 -10.51 -19.11
C LYS A 230 -21.02 -10.14 -18.74
N LYS A 231 -20.29 -11.08 -18.16
CA LYS A 231 -18.87 -10.90 -17.82
C LYS A 231 -18.00 -10.74 -19.05
N PHE A 232 -18.20 -11.58 -20.06
CA PHE A 232 -17.48 -11.49 -21.34
C PHE A 232 -17.64 -10.11 -21.98
N LEU A 233 -18.88 -9.60 -22.09
CA LEU A 233 -19.14 -8.30 -22.73
C LEU A 233 -18.55 -7.11 -21.96
N ALA A 234 -18.49 -7.17 -20.63
CA ALA A 234 -17.94 -6.10 -19.81
C ALA A 234 -16.40 -6.02 -19.88
N ASN A 235 -15.74 -7.16 -20.10
CA ASN A 235 -14.30 -7.34 -19.99
C ASN A 235 -13.64 -7.89 -21.25
N ASP A 236 -14.32 -7.85 -22.40
CA ASP A 236 -13.77 -8.33 -23.67
C ASP A 236 -12.44 -7.62 -23.97
N ARG A 237 -11.44 -8.41 -24.38
CA ARG A 237 -10.07 -7.97 -24.68
C ARG A 237 -9.30 -7.28 -23.54
N LYS A 238 -9.82 -7.28 -22.30
CA LYS A 238 -9.09 -6.81 -21.12
C LYS A 238 -8.28 -7.95 -20.53
N VAL A 239 -6.95 -7.87 -20.67
CA VAL A 239 -6.01 -8.88 -20.19
C VAL A 239 -5.02 -8.22 -19.25
N LEU A 240 -4.93 -8.72 -18.02
CA LEU A 240 -3.90 -8.30 -17.08
C LEU A 240 -2.63 -9.08 -17.38
N ARG A 241 -1.55 -8.36 -17.67
CA ARG A 241 -0.25 -8.90 -18.02
C ARG A 241 0.75 -8.63 -16.90
N PHE A 242 1.37 -9.70 -16.42
CA PHE A 242 2.42 -9.69 -15.40
C PHE A 242 3.69 -10.33 -15.95
N PHE A 243 4.83 -9.82 -15.50
CA PHE A 243 6.14 -10.39 -15.75
C PHE A 243 6.56 -11.19 -14.52
N ALA A 244 6.93 -12.44 -14.76
CA ALA A 244 7.24 -13.40 -13.72
C ALA A 244 8.60 -14.04 -13.97
N VAL A 245 9.24 -14.48 -12.89
CA VAL A 245 10.42 -15.33 -12.96
C VAL A 245 10.15 -16.60 -12.18
N TRP A 246 10.54 -17.74 -12.73
CA TRP A 246 10.57 -19.00 -12.02
C TRP A 246 12.03 -19.36 -11.76
N ASP A 247 12.42 -19.36 -10.48
CA ASP A 247 13.75 -19.75 -10.05
C ASP A 247 13.74 -21.21 -9.59
N ASP A 248 14.24 -22.09 -10.45
CA ASP A 248 14.36 -23.52 -10.16
C ASP A 248 15.82 -23.91 -9.82
N ARG A 249 16.74 -22.95 -9.62
CA ARG A 249 18.19 -23.23 -9.43
C ARG A 249 18.52 -24.13 -8.23
N GLY A 250 17.57 -24.37 -7.32
CA GLY A 250 17.70 -25.36 -6.26
C GLY A 250 17.67 -26.82 -6.76
N ALA A 251 17.15 -27.08 -7.96
CA ALA A 251 17.15 -28.39 -8.59
C ALA A 251 18.47 -28.67 -9.33
N LEU A 252 18.82 -29.96 -9.51
CA LEU A 252 20.11 -30.41 -10.08
C LEU A 252 20.45 -29.80 -11.46
N TYR A 253 19.43 -29.53 -12.28
CA TYR A 253 19.56 -28.91 -13.60
C TYR A 253 18.63 -27.70 -13.73
N GLY A 254 18.24 -27.13 -12.61
CA GLY A 254 17.31 -26.02 -12.60
C GLY A 254 18.00 -24.71 -12.96
N GLU A 255 17.20 -23.81 -13.52
CA GLU A 255 17.66 -22.49 -13.95
C GLU A 255 16.59 -21.46 -13.61
N LYS A 256 17.00 -20.20 -13.64
CA LYS A 256 16.11 -19.06 -13.45
C LYS A 256 15.61 -18.61 -14.81
N ARG A 257 14.29 -18.55 -14.98
CA ARG A 257 13.66 -18.36 -16.30
C ARG A 257 12.57 -17.29 -16.26
N PRO A 258 12.55 -16.35 -17.23
CA PRO A 258 11.49 -15.36 -17.35
C PRO A 258 10.25 -15.92 -18.05
N PHE A 259 9.08 -15.52 -17.55
CA PHE A 259 7.76 -15.87 -18.08
C PHE A 259 6.83 -14.66 -18.08
N VAL A 260 5.80 -14.71 -18.90
CA VAL A 260 4.69 -13.75 -18.90
C VAL A 260 3.42 -14.46 -18.47
N VAL A 261 2.72 -13.90 -17.49
CA VAL A 261 1.44 -14.41 -17.00
C VAL A 261 0.33 -13.49 -17.49
N HIS A 262 -0.65 -14.07 -18.19
CA HIS A 262 -1.86 -13.38 -18.63
C HIS A 262 -3.06 -13.84 -17.81
N TYR A 263 -3.80 -12.88 -17.28
CA TYR A 263 -5.08 -13.11 -16.62
C TYR A 263 -6.20 -12.45 -17.43
N TYR A 264 -7.15 -13.25 -17.92
CA TYR A 264 -8.23 -12.80 -18.78
C TYR A 264 -9.46 -12.44 -17.94
N LEU A 265 -9.80 -11.14 -17.86
CA LEU A 265 -10.93 -10.64 -17.07
C LEU A 265 -12.30 -11.09 -17.59
N ALA A 266 -12.36 -11.56 -18.84
CA ALA A 266 -13.58 -12.05 -19.48
C ALA A 266 -14.07 -13.39 -18.92
N ASP A 267 -13.15 -14.25 -18.46
CA ASP A 267 -13.46 -15.63 -18.04
C ASP A 267 -12.59 -16.18 -16.89
N ASP A 268 -11.82 -15.33 -16.21
CA ASP A 268 -10.92 -15.66 -15.09
C ASP A 268 -9.91 -16.77 -15.40
N SER A 269 -9.54 -16.90 -16.67
CA SER A 269 -8.54 -17.86 -17.11
C SER A 269 -7.14 -17.28 -17.06
N VAL A 270 -6.16 -18.15 -16.82
CA VAL A 270 -4.74 -17.83 -16.79
C VAL A 270 -4.04 -18.54 -17.93
N GLU A 271 -3.13 -17.83 -18.58
CA GLU A 271 -2.20 -18.36 -19.58
C GLU A 271 -0.79 -17.95 -19.18
N VAL A 272 0.18 -18.87 -19.34
CA VAL A 272 1.58 -18.60 -19.03
C VAL A 272 2.39 -18.81 -20.31
N LEU A 273 3.07 -17.77 -20.74
CA LEU A 273 3.92 -17.75 -21.92
C LEU A 273 5.38 -17.74 -21.50
N GLU A 274 6.19 -18.50 -22.24
CA GLU A 274 7.64 -18.52 -22.05
C GLU A 274 8.28 -17.39 -22.85
N VAL A 275 9.17 -16.63 -22.22
CA VAL A 275 9.97 -15.63 -22.92
C VAL A 275 11.20 -16.34 -23.49
N SER A 276 11.28 -16.43 -24.82
CA SER A 276 12.40 -17.08 -25.50
C SER A 276 13.59 -16.13 -25.59
N GLU A 277 14.73 -16.58 -25.07
CA GLU A 277 16.01 -15.86 -25.18
C GLU A 277 16.83 -16.35 -26.39
N PRO A 278 17.50 -15.44 -27.12
CA PRO A 278 18.40 -15.82 -28.21
C PRO A 278 19.51 -16.75 -27.73
N ASN A 279 19.79 -17.81 -28.49
CA ASN A 279 20.83 -18.80 -28.18
C ASN A 279 20.66 -19.51 -26.81
N SER A 280 19.45 -19.58 -26.26
CA SER A 280 19.15 -20.26 -24.99
C SER A 280 19.30 -21.79 -25.03
N GLY A 281 19.35 -22.40 -26.22
CA GLY A 281 19.42 -23.86 -26.38
C GLY A 281 18.11 -24.60 -26.11
N ARG A 282 17.01 -23.89 -25.83
CA ARG A 282 15.66 -24.45 -25.69
C ARG A 282 14.94 -24.49 -27.03
N ASP A 283 14.10 -25.52 -27.22
CA ASP A 283 13.18 -25.60 -28.37
C ASP A 283 12.11 -24.50 -28.23
N PRO A 284 11.81 -23.71 -29.28
CA PRO A 284 10.85 -22.61 -29.21
C PRO A 284 9.40 -23.09 -29.00
N PHE A 285 9.00 -23.26 -27.75
CA PHE A 285 7.61 -23.43 -27.34
C PHE A 285 7.06 -22.13 -26.70
N PRO A 286 6.21 -21.36 -27.40
CA PRO A 286 5.76 -20.06 -26.90
C PRO A 286 4.80 -20.17 -25.71
N VAL A 287 4.00 -21.25 -25.65
CA VAL A 287 3.01 -21.47 -24.59
C VAL A 287 3.55 -22.48 -23.59
N PHE A 288 3.73 -22.04 -22.35
CA PHE A 288 4.14 -22.90 -21.25
C PHE A 288 2.94 -23.52 -20.54
N LEU A 289 1.89 -22.72 -20.32
CA LEU A 289 0.59 -23.18 -19.81
C LEU A 289 -0.52 -22.63 -20.70
N ARG A 290 -1.33 -23.53 -21.28
CA ARG A 290 -2.51 -23.16 -22.06
C ARG A 290 -3.49 -22.35 -21.21
N ARG A 291 -4.24 -21.45 -21.86
CA ARG A 291 -5.32 -20.69 -21.24
C ARG A 291 -6.36 -21.60 -20.57
N GLN A 292 -6.46 -21.56 -19.25
CA GLN A 292 -7.45 -22.29 -18.46
C GLN A 292 -7.61 -21.66 -17.06
N PRO A 293 -8.71 -21.93 -16.34
CA PRO A 293 -8.83 -21.51 -14.95
C PRO A 293 -7.75 -22.17 -14.10
N LEU A 294 -6.92 -21.37 -13.42
CA LEU A 294 -5.81 -21.87 -12.63
C LEU A 294 -6.32 -22.30 -11.25
N PRO A 295 -6.18 -23.57 -10.84
CA PRO A 295 -6.56 -24.01 -9.50
C PRO A 295 -5.62 -23.43 -8.43
N ASN A 296 -6.19 -22.88 -7.36
CA ASN A 296 -5.41 -22.35 -6.24
C ASN A 296 -5.11 -23.39 -5.14
N LYS A 297 -5.79 -24.54 -5.20
CA LYS A 297 -5.61 -25.69 -4.31
C LYS A 297 -5.32 -26.96 -5.12
N PRO A 298 -4.64 -27.95 -4.52
CA PRO A 298 -4.47 -29.26 -5.15
C PRO A 298 -5.82 -29.86 -5.55
N LEU A 299 -5.90 -30.36 -6.79
CA LEU A 299 -7.11 -30.97 -7.32
C LEU A 299 -7.22 -32.42 -6.85
N GLU A 300 -8.35 -32.78 -6.26
CA GLU A 300 -8.77 -34.17 -6.12
C GLU A 300 -9.39 -34.62 -7.46
N VAL A 301 -8.79 -35.63 -8.08
CA VAL A 301 -9.17 -36.09 -9.42
C VAL A 301 -9.74 -37.50 -9.33
N ASP A 302 -10.88 -37.73 -9.98
CA ASP A 302 -11.48 -39.04 -10.23
C ASP A 302 -11.44 -39.35 -11.74
N ALA A 303 -11.87 -40.55 -12.15
CA ALA A 303 -11.84 -41.00 -13.54
C ALA A 303 -12.60 -40.06 -14.51
N LEU A 304 -13.56 -39.29 -14.02
CA LEU A 304 -14.35 -38.31 -14.78
C LEU A 304 -13.79 -36.88 -14.72
N GLY A 305 -12.72 -36.64 -13.96
CA GLY A 305 -12.13 -35.32 -13.74
C GLY A 305 -12.20 -34.85 -12.27
N PRO A 306 -12.06 -33.54 -12.00
CA PRO A 306 -12.06 -33.01 -10.64
C PRO A 306 -13.40 -33.27 -9.92
N THR A 307 -13.36 -33.85 -8.72
CA THR A 307 -14.55 -34.30 -7.98
C THR A 307 -15.27 -33.21 -7.20
N LYS A 308 -14.54 -32.16 -6.79
CA LYS A 308 -15.05 -31.04 -6.00
C LYS A 308 -14.96 -29.74 -6.81
N SER A 309 -15.83 -28.79 -6.48
CA SER A 309 -15.80 -27.43 -7.03
C SER A 309 -14.39 -26.86 -6.89
N THR A 310 -13.69 -26.72 -8.01
CA THR A 310 -12.31 -26.23 -8.04
C THR A 310 -12.32 -24.75 -7.70
N THR A 311 -11.65 -24.37 -6.60
CA THR A 311 -11.39 -22.95 -6.33
C THR A 311 -10.25 -22.51 -7.23
N THR A 312 -10.46 -21.42 -7.97
CA THR A 312 -9.50 -20.89 -8.94
C THR A 312 -8.93 -19.58 -8.44
N TYR A 313 -7.75 -19.22 -8.93
CA TYR A 313 -7.18 -17.90 -8.71
C TYR A 313 -8.08 -16.80 -9.27
N THR A 314 -8.16 -15.69 -8.54
CA THR A 314 -8.87 -14.48 -8.95
C THR A 314 -7.85 -13.38 -9.23
N HIS A 315 -8.23 -12.31 -9.93
CA HIS A 315 -7.34 -11.16 -10.16
C HIS A 315 -6.73 -10.61 -8.85
N LYS A 316 -7.44 -10.68 -7.73
CA LYS A 316 -6.94 -10.23 -6.42
C LYS A 316 -5.71 -10.98 -5.90
N ASP A 317 -5.49 -12.20 -6.38
CA ASP A 317 -4.38 -13.04 -5.95
C ASP A 317 -3.07 -12.72 -6.70
N PHE A 318 -3.12 -11.89 -7.75
CA PHE A 318 -1.95 -11.49 -8.53
C PHE A 318 -1.48 -10.10 -8.09
N VAL A 319 -0.42 -10.07 -7.30
CA VAL A 319 0.18 -8.83 -6.76
C VAL A 319 1.68 -8.83 -7.07
N VAL A 320 2.20 -7.70 -7.53
CA VAL A 320 3.64 -7.52 -7.81
C VAL A 320 4.43 -7.64 -6.49
N GLY A 321 5.53 -8.38 -6.51
CA GLY A 321 6.34 -8.72 -5.34
C GLY A 321 5.91 -9.98 -4.60
N GLN A 322 4.85 -10.67 -5.05
CA GLN A 322 4.38 -11.93 -4.47
C GLN A 322 4.61 -13.14 -5.39
N TYR A 323 4.53 -14.34 -4.79
CA TYR A 323 4.62 -15.61 -5.50
C TYR A 323 3.24 -16.15 -5.85
N VAL A 324 3.07 -16.62 -7.09
CA VAL A 324 1.89 -17.36 -7.55
C VAL A 324 2.28 -18.80 -7.84
N LYS A 325 1.56 -19.74 -7.21
CA LYS A 325 1.82 -21.17 -7.39
C LYS A 325 1.06 -21.71 -8.60
N VAL A 326 1.79 -22.00 -9.67
CA VAL A 326 1.28 -22.56 -10.93
C VAL A 326 1.64 -24.04 -10.99
N TYR A 327 0.69 -24.94 -10.70
CA TYR A 327 0.91 -26.40 -10.67
C TYR A 327 2.20 -26.82 -9.93
N ASN A 328 2.33 -26.34 -8.69
CA ASN A 328 3.47 -26.60 -7.80
C ASN A 328 4.81 -25.98 -8.23
N ARG A 329 4.77 -24.96 -9.10
CA ARG A 329 5.92 -24.11 -9.43
C ARG A 329 5.64 -22.71 -8.91
N ASP A 330 6.60 -22.15 -8.18
CA ASP A 330 6.46 -20.83 -7.57
C ASP A 330 6.98 -19.76 -8.53
N PHE A 331 6.05 -19.02 -9.14
CA PHE A 331 6.34 -17.92 -10.05
C PHE A 331 6.38 -16.62 -9.25
N TYR A 332 7.51 -15.94 -9.24
CA TYR A 332 7.64 -14.63 -8.61
C TYR A 332 7.23 -13.53 -9.58
N LEU A 333 6.16 -12.79 -9.26
CA LEU A 333 5.72 -11.64 -10.06
C LEU A 333 6.56 -10.43 -9.70
N TYR A 334 7.35 -9.90 -10.64
CA TYR A 334 8.25 -8.77 -10.37
C TYR A 334 7.83 -7.47 -11.04
N ASP A 335 7.02 -7.54 -12.11
CA ASP A 335 6.49 -6.35 -12.76
C ASP A 335 5.11 -6.62 -13.40
N ALA A 336 4.41 -5.56 -13.75
CA ALA A 336 3.13 -5.58 -14.43
C ALA A 336 3.07 -4.52 -15.54
N ASP A 337 2.31 -4.78 -16.59
CA ASP A 337 2.14 -3.83 -17.68
C ASP A 337 1.39 -2.57 -17.25
N ASN A 338 1.54 -1.47 -18.00
CA ASN A 338 0.93 -0.18 -17.70
C ASN A 338 -0.60 -0.25 -17.63
N PHE A 339 -1.22 -1.05 -18.50
CA PHE A 339 -2.67 -1.31 -18.44
C PHE A 339 -3.07 -2.01 -17.14
N THR A 340 -2.33 -3.05 -16.75
CA THR A 340 -2.57 -3.78 -15.51
C THR A 340 -2.49 -2.85 -14.31
N LYS A 341 -1.41 -2.06 -14.21
CA LYS A 341 -1.19 -1.07 -13.14
C LYS A 341 -2.37 -0.09 -13.04
N ALA A 342 -2.78 0.50 -14.16
CA ALA A 342 -3.91 1.43 -14.20
C ALA A 342 -5.24 0.76 -13.77
N TRP A 343 -5.49 -0.46 -14.23
CA TRP A 343 -6.71 -1.19 -13.91
C TRP A 343 -6.83 -1.52 -12.41
N TYR A 344 -5.75 -1.94 -11.75
CA TYR A 344 -5.79 -2.18 -10.29
C TYR A 344 -6.00 -0.90 -9.49
N ILE A 345 -5.44 0.22 -9.94
CA ILE A 345 -5.64 1.53 -9.30
C ILE A 345 -7.11 1.97 -9.42
N GLU A 346 -7.71 1.84 -10.61
CA GLU A 346 -9.09 2.26 -10.89
C GLU A 346 -10.13 1.33 -10.24
N ASN A 347 -9.94 0.01 -10.32
CA ASN A 347 -10.98 -0.97 -9.98
C ASN A 347 -10.82 -1.59 -8.59
N GLU A 348 -9.59 -1.80 -8.12
CA GLU A 348 -9.30 -2.47 -6.85
C GLU A 348 -8.76 -1.50 -5.77
N GLY A 349 -8.59 -0.22 -6.10
CA GLY A 349 -8.18 0.82 -5.16
C GLY A 349 -6.72 0.72 -4.71
N MET A 350 -5.85 0.08 -5.50
CA MET A 350 -4.41 0.04 -5.24
C MET A 350 -3.76 1.39 -5.54
N SER A 351 -2.57 1.61 -4.99
CA SER A 351 -1.75 2.80 -5.21
C SER A 351 -0.56 2.49 -6.11
N ALA A 352 0.09 3.52 -6.65
CA ALA A 352 1.33 3.34 -7.40
C ALA A 352 2.46 2.71 -6.56
N ALA A 353 2.40 2.84 -5.23
CA ALA A 353 3.38 2.23 -4.32
C ALA A 353 3.27 0.70 -4.23
N ASP A 354 2.12 0.14 -4.61
CA ASP A 354 1.89 -1.31 -4.64
C ASP A 354 2.53 -1.98 -5.89
N PHE A 355 3.09 -1.18 -6.80
CA PHE A 355 3.80 -1.61 -8.00
C PHE A 355 5.27 -1.14 -7.99
N PRO A 356 6.10 -1.63 -7.06
CA PRO A 356 7.52 -1.28 -7.04
C PRO A 356 8.25 -1.81 -8.27
N GLU A 357 9.25 -1.08 -8.76
CA GLU A 357 10.19 -1.56 -9.77
C GLU A 357 11.17 -2.54 -9.10
N ILE A 358 10.99 -3.84 -9.34
CA ILE A 358 11.82 -4.89 -8.76
C ILE A 358 12.81 -5.37 -9.82
N ASP A 359 14.09 -5.06 -9.63
CA ASP A 359 15.16 -5.62 -10.45
C ASP A 359 15.44 -7.06 -10.00
N VAL A 360 15.20 -8.01 -10.91
CA VAL A 360 15.46 -9.42 -10.67
C VAL A 360 16.76 -9.87 -11.35
N GLU A 361 17.46 -9.00 -12.08
CA GLU A 361 18.72 -9.35 -12.72
C GLU A 361 19.85 -9.40 -11.70
N GLU A 362 20.63 -10.49 -11.73
CA GLU A 362 21.81 -10.63 -10.89
C GLU A 362 23.02 -10.06 -11.64
N LYS A 363 23.64 -9.03 -11.07
CA LYS A 363 24.83 -8.42 -11.68
C LYS A 363 25.95 -9.46 -11.74
N PRO A 364 26.56 -9.68 -12.93
CA PRO A 364 27.69 -10.59 -13.04
C PRO A 364 28.86 -10.05 -12.23
N LEU A 365 29.63 -10.97 -11.63
CA LEU A 365 30.88 -10.58 -10.98
C LEU A 365 31.85 -10.02 -12.03
N PRO A 366 32.59 -8.94 -11.71
CA PRO A 366 33.60 -8.42 -12.62
C PRO A 366 34.64 -9.51 -12.88
N ILE A 367 35.03 -9.66 -14.14
CA ILE A 367 36.08 -10.60 -14.53
C ILE A 367 37.38 -10.14 -13.84
N PRO A 368 38.09 -11.04 -13.12
CA PRO A 368 39.36 -10.69 -12.49
C PRO A 368 40.34 -10.17 -13.55
N GLN A 369 40.79 -8.93 -13.39
CA GLN A 369 41.84 -8.37 -14.22
C GLN A 369 43.18 -8.57 -13.53
N ASN A 370 44.14 -9.15 -14.24
CA ASN A 370 45.49 -9.31 -13.72
C ASN A 370 46.12 -7.93 -13.52
N ALA A 371 46.67 -7.70 -12.33
CA ALA A 371 47.47 -6.52 -12.08
C ALA A 371 48.71 -6.52 -12.96
N VAL A 372 49.14 -5.33 -13.37
CA VAL A 372 50.42 -5.16 -14.07
C VAL A 372 51.54 -5.62 -13.14
N PRO A 373 52.46 -6.49 -13.60
CA PRO A 373 53.55 -6.96 -12.78
C PRO A 373 54.50 -5.80 -12.40
N PRO A 374 55.19 -5.90 -11.25
CA PRO A 374 56.16 -4.89 -10.86
C PRO A 374 57.28 -4.76 -11.91
N TYR A 375 57.79 -3.53 -12.06
CA TYR A 375 58.87 -3.23 -12.99
C TYR A 375 60.14 -4.05 -12.67
N ASN A 376 60.75 -4.64 -13.69
CA ASN A 376 61.86 -5.58 -13.56
C ASN A 376 63.26 -4.91 -13.47
N GLY A 377 63.34 -3.58 -13.57
CA GLY A 377 64.60 -2.83 -13.47
C GLY A 377 65.36 -2.63 -14.78
N PHE A 378 64.91 -3.21 -15.90
CA PHE A 378 65.54 -3.05 -17.21
C PHE A 378 64.72 -2.14 -18.13
N GLY A 379 65.41 -1.24 -18.85
CA GLY A 379 64.79 -0.29 -19.79
C GLY A 379 64.27 0.98 -19.11
N GLY A 380 63.34 1.66 -19.77
CA GLY A 380 62.53 2.72 -19.15
C GLY A 380 61.24 2.12 -18.60
N LEU A 381 60.69 2.70 -17.52
CA LEU A 381 59.45 2.20 -16.90
C LEU A 381 58.29 2.18 -17.90
N GLU A 382 58.11 3.26 -18.66
CA GLU A 382 57.05 3.39 -19.66
C GLU A 382 57.21 2.42 -20.84
N ASP A 383 58.46 2.17 -21.25
CA ASP A 383 58.79 1.27 -22.36
C ASP A 383 58.59 -0.20 -21.97
N SER A 384 59.07 -0.59 -20.79
CA SER A 384 58.90 -1.94 -20.24
C SER A 384 57.44 -2.26 -19.92
N LEU A 385 56.61 -1.26 -19.61
CA LEU A 385 55.17 -1.42 -19.44
C LEU A 385 54.48 -1.89 -20.73
N GLN A 386 54.94 -1.46 -21.90
CA GLN A 386 54.35 -1.86 -23.19
C GLN A 386 54.44 -3.37 -23.44
N ASN A 387 55.49 -4.02 -22.94
CA ASN A 387 55.63 -5.48 -23.00
C ASN A 387 54.55 -6.22 -22.19
N CYS A 388 53.98 -5.58 -21.17
CA CYS A 388 52.90 -6.14 -20.36
C CYS A 388 51.52 -5.82 -20.94
N ILE A 389 51.40 -4.74 -21.71
CA ILE A 389 50.14 -4.30 -22.33
C ILE A 389 49.85 -5.08 -23.61
N ALA A 390 50.86 -5.32 -24.45
CA ALA A 390 50.69 -5.93 -25.76
C ALA A 390 51.80 -6.95 -26.05
N LEU A 391 51.43 -8.02 -26.77
CA LEU A 391 52.39 -9.05 -27.21
C LEU A 391 53.49 -8.47 -28.13
N ILE A 392 53.10 -7.52 -28.99
CA ILE A 392 54.03 -6.74 -29.81
C ILE A 392 54.12 -5.36 -29.17
N PRO A 393 55.22 -5.04 -28.45
CA PRO A 393 55.35 -3.77 -27.77
C PRO A 393 55.39 -2.65 -28.79
N LYS A 394 54.63 -1.59 -28.52
CA LYS A 394 54.65 -0.37 -29.32
C LYS A 394 55.57 0.64 -28.66
N PRO A 395 56.38 1.39 -29.42
CA PRO A 395 57.16 2.49 -28.86
C PRO A 395 56.25 3.48 -28.14
N VAL A 396 56.66 3.91 -26.95
CA VAL A 396 55.94 4.93 -26.18
C VAL A 396 55.91 6.22 -26.99
N ALA A 397 54.71 6.76 -27.21
CA ALA A 397 54.55 8.03 -27.91
C ALA A 397 54.85 9.18 -26.94
N PRO A 398 55.84 10.04 -27.22
CA PRO A 398 56.06 11.23 -26.40
C PRO A 398 54.89 12.20 -26.57
N ASP A 399 54.65 13.04 -25.56
CA ASP A 399 53.68 14.12 -25.64
C ASP A 399 54.20 15.23 -26.56
N PHE A 400 53.88 15.12 -27.85
CA PHE A 400 54.32 16.06 -28.88
C PHE A 400 53.75 17.47 -28.69
N HIS A 401 52.56 17.61 -28.11
CA HIS A 401 51.96 18.94 -27.88
C HIS A 401 52.77 19.67 -26.80
N LYS A 402 53.01 19.01 -25.67
CA LYS A 402 53.85 19.54 -24.61
C LYS A 402 55.25 19.88 -25.09
N GLN A 403 55.84 19.02 -25.94
CA GLN A 403 57.16 19.28 -26.53
C GLN A 403 57.18 20.50 -27.45
N MET A 404 56.12 20.73 -28.24
CA MET A 404 56.03 21.85 -29.16
C MET A 404 55.80 23.16 -28.41
N ASP A 405 54.82 23.19 -27.50
CA ASP A 405 54.40 24.39 -26.79
C ASP A 405 55.51 24.90 -25.86
N TYR A 406 56.21 24.00 -25.18
CA TYR A 406 57.23 24.33 -24.19
C TYR A 406 58.66 24.10 -24.69
N ALA A 407 58.89 23.98 -26.00
CA ALA A 407 60.19 23.68 -26.60
C ALA A 407 61.33 24.61 -26.11
N ARG A 408 61.00 25.88 -25.85
CA ARG A 408 61.94 26.93 -25.40
C ARG A 408 61.70 27.40 -23.97
N THR A 409 60.77 26.76 -23.26
CA THR A 409 60.38 27.16 -21.91
C THR A 409 61.22 26.39 -20.90
N ILE A 410 62.10 27.11 -20.21
CA ILE A 410 63.02 26.56 -19.22
C ILE A 410 62.87 27.38 -17.95
N LEU A 411 62.47 26.73 -16.85
CA LEU A 411 62.45 27.36 -15.54
C LEU A 411 63.81 27.21 -14.89
N ARG A 412 64.37 28.29 -14.35
CA ARG A 412 65.70 28.29 -13.75
C ARG A 412 65.62 28.76 -12.31
N TYR A 413 66.27 28.00 -11.45
CA TYR A 413 66.36 28.26 -10.02
C TYR A 413 67.80 28.31 -9.60
N LYS A 414 68.14 29.29 -8.75
CA LYS A 414 69.36 29.25 -7.95
C LYS A 414 69.16 28.25 -6.83
N ALA A 415 70.13 27.38 -6.63
CA ALA A 415 70.06 26.28 -5.68
C ALA A 415 71.35 26.17 -4.88
N LYS A 416 71.22 25.70 -3.64
CA LYS A 416 72.35 25.36 -2.76
C LYS A 416 72.20 23.96 -2.22
N ILE A 417 73.31 23.28 -1.96
CA ILE A 417 73.27 21.97 -1.32
C ILE A 417 72.83 22.16 0.14
N ALA A 418 71.90 21.32 0.56
CA ALA A 418 71.40 21.26 1.92
C ALA A 418 71.82 19.94 2.58
N PRO A 419 72.01 19.93 3.92
CA PRO A 419 72.26 18.69 4.63
C PRO A 419 71.07 17.73 4.48
N GLY A 420 71.36 16.43 4.38
CA GLY A 420 70.34 15.39 4.31
C GLY A 420 70.71 14.21 5.20
N GLU A 421 69.80 13.24 5.33
CA GLU A 421 70.04 12.05 6.17
C GLU A 421 71.30 11.26 5.77
N GLN A 422 71.67 11.29 4.49
CA GLN A 422 72.75 10.49 3.92
C GLN A 422 74.02 11.28 3.56
N TYR A 423 73.96 12.61 3.63
CA TYR A 423 75.06 13.48 3.21
C TYR A 423 75.23 14.64 4.19
N GLU A 424 76.39 14.66 4.83
CA GLU A 424 76.84 15.77 5.67
C GLU A 424 77.43 16.87 4.80
N LEU A 425 76.99 18.11 5.03
CA LEU A 425 77.39 19.26 4.23
C LEU A 425 78.83 19.65 4.59
N SER A 426 79.73 19.64 3.60
CA SER A 426 81.08 20.18 3.78
C SER A 426 81.08 21.70 3.74
N ASP A 427 82.03 22.35 4.43
CA ASP A 427 82.16 23.82 4.42
C ASP A 427 82.30 24.37 2.99
N ILE A 428 82.96 23.62 2.10
CA ILE A 428 83.12 23.98 0.69
C ILE A 428 81.79 23.85 -0.04
N ASP A 429 81.05 22.75 0.17
CA ASP A 429 79.79 22.50 -0.52
C ASP A 429 78.67 23.46 -0.08
N ALA A 430 78.75 23.99 1.14
CA ALA A 430 77.85 25.03 1.64
C ALA A 430 77.96 26.36 0.88
N GLU A 431 79.13 26.66 0.33
CA GLU A 431 79.40 27.92 -0.39
C GLU A 431 79.12 27.85 -1.91
N ARG A 432 78.92 26.65 -2.45
CA ARG A 432 78.70 26.43 -3.89
C ARG A 432 77.28 26.84 -4.29
N ASP A 433 77.20 27.64 -5.34
CA ASP A 433 75.94 28.05 -5.96
C ASP A 433 75.69 27.21 -7.22
N PHE A 434 74.46 26.73 -7.37
CA PHE A 434 74.04 25.94 -8.52
C PHE A 434 72.86 26.62 -9.23
N ILE A 435 72.73 26.35 -10.53
CA ILE A 435 71.57 26.71 -11.33
C ILE A 435 70.87 25.41 -11.72
N LEU A 436 69.70 25.18 -11.16
CA LEU A 436 68.81 24.08 -11.52
C LEU A 436 67.88 24.55 -12.64
N SER A 437 67.97 23.91 -13.81
CA SER A 437 67.16 24.20 -14.99
C SER A 437 66.16 23.08 -15.22
N VAL A 438 64.87 23.43 -15.29
CA VAL A 438 63.74 22.53 -15.55
C VAL A 438 63.23 22.76 -16.96
N TYR A 439 63.28 21.73 -17.79
CA TYR A 439 62.84 21.80 -19.18
C TYR A 439 61.40 21.31 -19.27
N LEU A 440 60.45 22.23 -19.48
CA LEU A 440 59.02 21.90 -19.47
C LEU A 440 58.57 21.03 -20.66
N ALA A 441 59.32 21.03 -21.76
CA ALA A 441 59.03 20.18 -22.92
C ALA A 441 59.00 18.69 -22.60
N ASN A 442 59.79 18.22 -21.62
CA ASN A 442 59.92 16.80 -21.30
C ASN A 442 60.17 16.50 -19.81
N ASP A 443 59.91 17.46 -18.92
CA ASP A 443 60.08 17.35 -17.46
C ASP A 443 61.48 16.86 -17.03
N THR A 444 62.51 17.27 -17.76
CA THR A 444 63.90 16.91 -17.41
C THR A 444 64.58 18.03 -16.63
N ILE A 445 65.51 17.65 -15.77
CA ILE A 445 66.24 18.56 -14.90
C ILE A 445 67.73 18.50 -15.26
N ALA A 446 68.38 19.65 -15.31
CA ALA A 446 69.83 19.77 -15.40
C ALA A 446 70.32 20.68 -14.28
N ILE A 447 71.49 20.38 -13.71
CA ILE A 447 72.11 21.19 -12.66
C ILE A 447 73.47 21.65 -13.17
N TYR A 448 73.65 22.96 -13.25
CA TYR A 448 74.89 23.58 -13.70
C TYR A 448 75.48 24.43 -12.58
N GLU A 449 76.75 24.25 -12.30
CA GLU A 449 77.53 25.08 -11.38
C GLU A 449 78.24 26.16 -12.20
N PRO A 450 77.88 27.44 -12.03
CA PRO A 450 78.63 28.54 -12.63
C PRO A 450 80.08 28.53 -12.16
N PRO A 451 81.05 28.88 -13.03
CA PRO A 451 82.43 29.00 -12.61
C PRO A 451 82.58 30.19 -11.65
N ASP A 452 82.66 29.89 -10.35
CA ASP A 452 82.83 30.89 -9.30
C ASP A 452 84.32 31.07 -8.94
N ARG A 453 84.73 32.32 -8.67
CA ARG A 453 86.08 32.70 -8.23
C ARG A 453 86.08 33.32 -6.83
N LYS A 454 85.06 33.04 -6.01
CA LYS A 454 85.05 33.43 -4.59
C LYS A 454 86.31 32.92 -3.88
N ARG A 455 86.84 33.73 -2.95
CA ARG A 455 88.12 33.49 -2.23
C ARG A 455 88.18 32.19 -1.42
N ASN A 456 87.03 31.66 -1.04
CA ASN A 456 86.90 30.54 -0.12
C ASN A 456 86.74 29.17 -0.82
N ILE A 457 86.50 29.17 -2.14
CA ILE A 457 86.43 27.94 -2.95
C ILE A 457 87.85 27.63 -3.48
N PRO A 458 88.40 26.42 -3.23
CA PRO A 458 89.71 26.05 -3.73
C PRO A 458 89.80 26.14 -5.26
N ALA A 459 90.91 26.70 -5.79
CA ALA A 459 91.11 26.94 -7.22
C ALA A 459 91.08 25.68 -8.13
N HIS A 460 91.07 24.47 -7.56
CA HIS A 460 90.95 23.21 -8.30
C HIS A 460 89.50 22.78 -8.56
N ILE A 461 88.52 23.40 -7.88
CA ILE A 461 87.09 23.16 -8.15
C ILE A 461 86.71 23.99 -9.38
N THR A 462 86.55 23.32 -10.50
CA THR A 462 86.12 23.96 -11.76
C THR A 462 84.61 23.78 -11.89
N GLY A 463 83.87 24.90 -11.95
CA GLY A 463 82.44 24.87 -12.23
C GLY A 463 82.12 24.18 -13.56
N GLY A 464 80.89 23.70 -13.72
CA GLY A 464 80.48 22.95 -14.89
C GLY A 464 79.14 22.23 -14.71
N LYS A 465 78.86 21.25 -15.57
CA LYS A 465 77.66 20.43 -15.44
C LYS A 465 77.79 19.53 -14.21
N PHE A 466 76.97 19.79 -13.19
CA PHE A 466 76.87 18.94 -12.01
C PHE A 466 75.94 17.75 -12.25
N LEU A 467 74.85 17.99 -12.99
CA LEU A 467 73.93 16.98 -13.49
C LEU A 467 73.63 17.26 -14.96
N GLU A 468 73.93 16.30 -15.83
CA GLU A 468 73.48 16.34 -17.22
C GLU A 468 71.95 16.19 -17.30
N ARG A 469 71.33 16.84 -18.29
CA ARG A 469 69.88 16.87 -18.49
C ARG A 469 69.31 15.46 -18.56
N GLN A 470 68.51 15.09 -17.57
CA GLN A 470 67.83 13.79 -17.52
C GLN A 470 66.56 13.86 -16.65
N THR A 471 65.77 12.80 -16.66
CA THR A 471 64.63 12.64 -15.75
C THR A 471 65.13 12.31 -14.34
N VAL A 472 64.62 13.01 -13.34
CA VAL A 472 64.99 12.78 -11.94
C VAL A 472 63.77 12.24 -11.19
N LEU A 473 63.96 11.14 -10.47
CA LEU A 473 62.92 10.50 -9.67
C LEU A 473 62.89 11.06 -8.24
N LYS A 474 61.70 11.07 -7.65
CA LYS A 474 61.48 11.40 -6.24
C LYS A 474 62.12 10.33 -5.36
N PRO A 475 62.62 10.69 -4.16
CA PRO A 475 63.27 9.74 -3.27
C PRO A 475 62.31 8.62 -2.87
N GLY A 476 62.70 7.37 -3.11
CA GLY A 476 61.91 6.19 -2.72
C GLY A 476 60.65 5.93 -3.57
N SER A 477 60.41 6.70 -4.64
CA SER A 477 59.28 6.52 -5.55
C SER A 477 59.75 6.37 -7.00
N ALA A 478 58.93 5.74 -7.83
CA ALA A 478 59.13 5.68 -9.28
C ALA A 478 58.62 6.93 -10.01
N GLU A 479 58.02 7.87 -9.29
CA GLU A 479 57.53 9.14 -9.83
C GLU A 479 58.69 10.10 -10.12
N LYS A 480 58.61 10.80 -11.26
CA LYS A 480 59.54 11.87 -11.61
C LYS A 480 59.17 13.18 -10.90
N TYR A 481 60.14 14.05 -10.70
CA TYR A 481 59.86 15.44 -10.33
C TYR A 481 59.20 16.17 -11.50
N GLU A 482 58.15 16.93 -11.19
CA GLU A 482 57.49 17.80 -12.16
C GLU A 482 57.71 19.27 -11.82
N ALA A 483 57.33 20.16 -12.74
CA ALA A 483 57.53 21.59 -12.57
C ALA A 483 56.85 22.16 -11.32
N HIS A 484 55.69 21.62 -10.92
CA HIS A 484 54.95 22.08 -9.75
C HIS A 484 55.61 21.67 -8.42
N ASP A 485 56.45 20.64 -8.42
CA ASP A 485 57.24 20.23 -7.24
C ASP A 485 58.41 21.22 -6.98
N LEU A 486 58.73 22.05 -7.96
CA LEU A 486 59.93 22.91 -7.98
C LEU A 486 59.52 24.36 -7.79
N TYR A 487 59.62 24.83 -6.54
CA TYR A 487 59.30 26.20 -6.14
C TYR A 487 60.36 26.74 -5.18
N VAL A 488 60.44 28.07 -5.02
CA VAL A 488 61.42 28.67 -4.12
C VAL A 488 61.16 28.29 -2.66
N GLY A 489 62.19 27.80 -1.98
CA GLY A 489 62.12 27.18 -0.67
C GLY A 489 61.95 25.65 -0.69
N ALA A 490 61.67 25.04 -1.85
CA ALA A 490 61.57 23.58 -1.96
C ALA A 490 62.95 22.92 -1.79
N VAL A 491 62.95 21.73 -1.19
CA VAL A 491 64.13 20.86 -1.10
C VAL A 491 63.98 19.72 -2.10
N VAL A 492 64.84 19.70 -3.11
CA VAL A 492 64.81 18.73 -4.19
C VAL A 492 65.92 17.71 -3.97
N SER A 493 65.55 16.45 -3.74
CA SER A 493 66.52 15.36 -3.59
C SER A 493 66.87 14.77 -4.96
N VAL A 494 68.12 14.92 -5.37
CA VAL A 494 68.64 14.54 -6.68
C VAL A 494 69.84 13.63 -6.46
N PHE A 495 69.72 12.34 -6.80
CA PHE A 495 70.77 11.32 -6.63
C PHE A 495 71.42 11.36 -5.23
N ARG A 496 70.59 11.38 -4.18
CA ARG A 496 70.98 11.43 -2.76
C ARG A 496 71.65 12.73 -2.30
N ARG A 497 71.58 13.80 -3.08
CA ARG A 497 71.95 15.17 -2.68
C ARG A 497 70.71 16.04 -2.61
N ASN A 498 70.55 16.79 -1.54
CA ASN A 498 69.42 17.69 -1.35
C ASN A 498 69.81 19.08 -1.83
N PHE A 499 68.99 19.68 -2.68
CA PHE A 499 69.15 21.04 -3.17
C PHE A 499 68.00 21.91 -2.68
N VAL A 500 68.29 22.94 -1.90
CA VAL A 500 67.29 23.97 -1.56
C VAL A 500 67.27 24.98 -2.70
N LEU A 501 66.10 25.20 -3.28
CA LEU A 501 65.89 26.26 -4.27
C LEU A 501 65.78 27.60 -3.54
N THR A 502 66.76 28.47 -3.72
CA THR A 502 66.83 29.74 -2.97
C THR A 502 66.11 30.87 -3.68
N GLU A 503 66.23 30.95 -5.01
CA GLU A 503 65.67 32.02 -5.85
C GLU A 503 65.28 31.43 -7.22
N ALA A 504 64.31 32.02 -7.90
CA ALA A 504 64.01 31.73 -9.31
C ALA A 504 64.49 32.89 -10.20
N ASP A 505 64.67 32.65 -11.51
CA ASP A 505 64.90 33.75 -12.44
C ASP A 505 63.60 34.53 -12.72
N GLU A 506 63.75 35.77 -13.19
CA GLU A 506 62.62 36.67 -13.44
C GLU A 506 61.63 36.08 -14.45
N TYR A 507 62.14 35.35 -15.45
CA TYR A 507 61.32 34.65 -16.42
C TYR A 507 60.46 33.56 -15.77
N SER A 508 61.04 32.75 -14.88
CA SER A 508 60.34 31.66 -14.19
C SER A 508 59.23 32.19 -13.30
N TYR A 509 59.47 33.28 -12.57
CA TYR A 509 58.42 33.91 -11.77
C TYR A 509 57.25 34.37 -12.64
N GLN A 510 57.51 35.14 -13.70
CA GLN A 510 56.46 35.61 -14.61
C GLN A 510 55.72 34.45 -15.27
N PHE A 511 56.44 33.40 -15.66
CA PHE A 511 55.84 32.22 -16.28
C PHE A 511 54.89 31.49 -15.30
N MET A 512 55.32 31.27 -14.05
CA MET A 512 54.48 30.60 -13.05
C MET A 512 53.24 31.43 -12.69
N GLU A 513 53.38 32.76 -12.58
CA GLU A 513 52.27 33.68 -12.30
C GLU A 513 51.24 33.73 -13.46
N GLN A 514 51.69 33.59 -14.71
CA GLN A 514 50.81 33.51 -15.89
C GLN A 514 50.06 32.17 -16.00
N HIS A 515 50.54 31.13 -15.32
CA HIS A 515 49.95 29.78 -15.35
C HIS A 515 49.52 29.31 -13.94
N PRO A 516 48.59 30.04 -13.28
CA PRO A 516 48.23 29.80 -11.87
C PRO A 516 47.64 28.39 -11.62
N ALA A 517 46.94 27.83 -12.61
CA ALA A 517 46.38 26.48 -12.52
C ALA A 517 47.45 25.38 -12.38
N SER A 518 48.62 25.57 -13.01
CA SER A 518 49.74 24.61 -12.93
C SER A 518 50.68 24.89 -11.76
N PHE A 519 50.69 26.13 -11.25
CA PHE A 519 51.57 26.57 -10.17
C PHE A 519 50.79 27.23 -9.03
N PRO A 520 50.12 26.45 -8.16
CA PRO A 520 49.28 26.98 -7.10
C PRO A 520 50.02 27.87 -6.08
N ARG A 521 51.34 27.70 -5.94
CA ARG A 521 52.17 28.51 -5.02
C ARG A 521 52.54 29.89 -5.58
N SER A 522 52.30 30.10 -6.87
CA SER A 522 52.51 31.38 -7.57
C SER A 522 51.20 32.05 -7.98
N ASP A 523 50.06 31.46 -7.59
CA ASP A 523 48.74 32.05 -7.74
C ASP A 523 48.45 32.98 -6.56
N PHE A 524 48.43 34.29 -6.82
CA PHE A 524 48.24 35.30 -5.79
C PHE A 524 46.94 35.13 -5.02
N ASP A 525 45.83 34.81 -5.69
CA ASP A 525 44.51 34.76 -5.03
C ASP A 525 44.42 33.54 -4.11
N GLN A 526 44.94 32.39 -4.52
CA GLN A 526 45.01 31.18 -3.68
C GLN A 526 45.96 31.35 -2.50
N VAL A 527 47.13 31.98 -2.72
CA VAL A 527 48.09 32.26 -1.66
C VAL A 527 47.49 33.21 -0.65
N LEU A 528 46.84 34.29 -1.10
CA LEU A 528 46.20 35.27 -0.25
C LEU A 528 45.07 34.65 0.57
N MET A 529 44.24 33.81 -0.05
CA MET A 529 43.17 33.09 0.66
C MET A 529 43.74 32.17 1.75
N ARG A 530 44.83 31.44 1.45
CA ARG A 530 45.50 30.55 2.42
C ARG A 530 46.09 31.34 3.59
N ILE A 531 46.80 32.43 3.30
CA ILE A 531 47.42 33.29 4.32
C ILE A 531 46.34 33.96 5.17
N ARG A 532 45.30 34.52 4.54
CA ARG A 532 44.18 35.16 5.26
C ARG A 532 43.49 34.22 6.23
N ALA A 533 43.23 32.98 5.83
CA ALA A 533 42.64 31.96 6.71
C ALA A 533 43.53 31.63 7.93
N GLN A 534 44.86 31.71 7.78
CA GLN A 534 45.79 31.49 8.89
C GLN A 534 45.96 32.70 9.81
N LEU A 535 45.68 33.91 9.31
CA LEU A 535 45.79 35.16 10.06
C LEU A 535 44.47 35.61 10.71
N GLU A 536 43.43 34.78 10.66
CA GLU A 536 42.12 35.07 11.26
C GLU A 536 42.27 35.24 12.79
N GLY A 537 41.87 36.41 13.31
CA GLY A 537 41.99 36.77 14.73
C GLY A 537 43.28 37.50 15.13
N MET A 538 44.27 37.63 14.23
CA MET A 538 45.52 38.39 14.44
C MET A 538 45.59 39.67 13.59
N GLU A 539 44.44 40.14 13.10
CA GLU A 539 44.34 41.24 12.13
C GLU A 539 44.99 42.54 12.64
N ALA A 540 44.79 42.88 13.92
CA ALA A 540 45.35 44.09 14.53
C ALA A 540 46.89 44.06 14.64
N GLU A 541 47.46 42.88 14.91
CA GLU A 541 48.92 42.70 15.02
C GLU A 541 49.59 42.80 13.64
N VAL A 542 48.96 42.20 12.62
CA VAL A 542 49.41 42.29 11.22
C VAL A 542 49.24 43.71 10.68
N TYR A 543 48.15 44.39 11.03
CA TYR A 543 47.94 45.79 10.62
C TYR A 543 48.98 46.73 11.23
N GLY A 544 49.25 46.62 12.53
CA GLY A 544 50.25 47.45 13.23
C GLY A 544 51.69 47.23 12.77
N THR A 545 52.00 46.04 12.24
CA THR A 545 53.35 45.75 11.71
C THR A 545 53.61 46.38 10.35
N PHE A 546 52.61 46.47 9.46
CA PHE A 546 52.79 46.91 8.07
C PHE A 546 52.18 48.27 7.70
N ALA A 547 51.33 48.85 8.54
CA ALA A 547 50.71 50.16 8.25
C ALA A 547 51.76 51.25 8.02
N GLY A 548 51.72 51.89 6.84
CA GLY A 548 52.65 52.96 6.46
C GLY A 548 54.12 52.55 6.33
N LYS A 549 54.43 51.24 6.27
CA LYS A 549 55.80 50.70 6.11
C LYS A 549 55.93 49.93 4.79
N GLU A 550 57.16 49.81 4.29
CA GLU A 550 57.47 48.94 3.16
C GLU A 550 57.50 47.46 3.59
N VAL A 551 57.02 46.58 2.72
CA VAL A 551 57.06 45.12 2.91
C VAL A 551 58.27 44.57 2.18
N THR A 552 59.26 44.12 2.94
CA THR A 552 60.42 43.35 2.45
C THR A 552 60.21 41.85 2.73
N GLU A 553 60.94 40.99 2.01
CA GLU A 553 60.92 39.53 2.25
C GLU A 553 61.21 39.18 3.70
N GLU A 554 62.23 39.79 4.30
CA GLU A 554 62.60 39.57 5.70
C GLU A 554 61.49 40.02 6.66
N SER A 555 60.88 41.19 6.41
CA SER A 555 59.80 41.70 7.26
C SER A 555 58.53 40.86 7.17
N LEU A 556 58.17 40.39 5.97
CA LEU A 556 56.98 39.57 5.72
C LEU A 556 57.15 38.17 6.30
N THR A 557 58.30 37.54 6.07
CA THR A 557 58.62 36.23 6.66
C THR A 557 58.66 36.28 8.19
N ALA A 558 59.26 37.32 8.78
CA ALA A 558 59.30 37.48 10.23
C ALA A 558 57.90 37.70 10.84
N ALA A 559 57.07 38.54 10.22
CA ALA A 559 55.72 38.79 10.71
C ALA A 559 54.81 37.56 10.58
N LEU A 560 54.82 36.87 9.44
CA LEU A 560 54.05 35.64 9.25
C LEU A 560 54.50 34.55 10.22
N SER A 561 55.81 34.44 10.47
CA SER A 561 56.36 33.47 11.46
C SER A 561 55.94 33.83 12.89
N ALA A 562 55.91 35.12 13.25
CA ALA A 562 55.44 35.57 14.56
C ALA A 562 53.95 35.26 14.78
N CYS A 563 53.15 35.33 13.73
CA CYS A 563 51.73 34.95 13.74
C CYS A 563 51.50 33.42 13.70
N GLY A 564 52.57 32.61 13.59
CA GLY A 564 52.47 31.15 13.47
C GLY A 564 51.91 30.65 12.14
N ALA A 565 51.89 31.50 11.10
CA ALA A 565 51.43 31.12 9.76
C ALA A 565 52.42 30.15 9.10
N GLN A 566 51.89 29.10 8.46
CA GLN A 566 52.66 28.17 7.65
C GLN A 566 52.68 28.65 6.20
N PHE A 567 53.85 29.10 5.75
CA PHE A 567 54.06 29.59 4.39
C PHE A 567 55.32 28.99 3.78
N VAL A 568 55.39 29.08 2.46
CA VAL A 568 56.57 28.73 1.68
C VAL A 568 57.20 30.00 1.11
N LYS A 569 58.53 30.03 0.94
CA LYS A 569 59.23 31.21 0.38
C LYS A 569 58.66 31.67 -0.96
N GLN A 570 58.28 30.76 -1.85
CA GLN A 570 57.61 31.08 -3.12
C GLN A 570 56.34 31.94 -2.93
N GLU A 571 55.54 31.66 -1.91
CA GLU A 571 54.28 32.37 -1.65
C GLU A 571 54.55 33.81 -1.20
N VAL A 572 55.56 33.98 -0.35
CA VAL A 572 56.04 35.30 0.10
C VAL A 572 56.53 36.13 -1.08
N VAL A 573 57.34 35.53 -1.96
CA VAL A 573 57.82 36.21 -3.17
C VAL A 573 56.65 36.59 -4.09
N THR A 574 55.67 35.72 -4.26
CA THR A 574 54.47 35.98 -5.09
C THR A 574 53.68 37.17 -4.55
N VAL A 575 53.50 37.25 -3.23
CA VAL A 575 52.85 38.40 -2.58
C VAL A 575 53.64 39.68 -2.81
N LEU A 576 54.95 39.67 -2.57
CA LEU A 576 55.81 40.85 -2.72
C LEU A 576 55.80 41.39 -4.15
N ARG A 577 55.87 40.49 -5.14
CA ARG A 577 55.85 40.85 -6.56
C ARG A 577 54.54 41.49 -6.98
N LYS A 578 53.40 41.04 -6.44
CA LYS A 578 52.08 41.61 -6.74
C LYS A 578 51.83 42.95 -6.05
N VAL A 579 52.28 43.06 -4.80
CA VAL A 579 52.02 44.21 -3.92
C VAL A 579 53.09 45.33 -4.08
N ALA A 580 54.14 45.06 -4.84
CA ALA A 580 55.23 45.98 -5.15
C ALA A 580 55.89 46.63 -3.90
N GLY A 581 55.92 45.90 -2.78
CA GLY A 581 56.55 46.34 -1.54
C GLY A 581 55.76 47.35 -0.70
N SER A 582 54.50 47.67 -1.03
CA SER A 582 53.67 48.59 -0.23
C SER A 582 52.90 47.87 0.89
N GLY A 583 53.13 48.27 2.15
CA GLY A 583 52.42 47.71 3.31
C GLY A 583 50.92 47.95 3.26
N ASP A 584 50.51 49.13 2.79
CA ASP A 584 49.09 49.47 2.68
C ASP A 584 48.39 48.62 1.59
N ALA A 585 49.08 48.32 0.49
CA ALA A 585 48.55 47.44 -0.55
C ALA A 585 48.48 45.97 -0.09
N TRP A 586 49.40 45.53 0.78
CA TRP A 586 49.35 44.21 1.41
C TRP A 586 48.14 44.08 2.33
N LEU A 587 47.94 45.05 3.21
CA LEU A 587 46.80 45.10 4.14
C LEU A 587 45.47 45.20 3.40
N ALA A 588 45.43 45.99 2.31
CA ALA A 588 44.26 46.08 1.43
C ALA A 588 43.93 44.75 0.75
N ALA A 589 44.94 44.00 0.29
CA ALA A 589 44.73 42.68 -0.29
C ALA A 589 44.14 41.69 0.73
N LEU A 590 44.64 41.69 1.97
CA LEU A 590 44.08 40.87 3.05
C LEU A 590 42.67 41.29 3.49
N GLY A 591 42.27 42.51 3.16
CA GLY A 591 41.00 43.11 3.61
C GLY A 591 41.04 43.58 5.06
N PHE A 592 42.23 43.78 5.64
CA PHE A 592 42.39 44.24 7.02
C PHE A 592 42.27 45.76 7.10
N GLN A 593 41.40 46.25 7.98
CA GLN A 593 41.18 47.68 8.22
C GLN A 593 41.85 48.12 9.52
N ALA A 594 42.01 49.44 9.68
CA ALA A 594 42.54 49.99 10.92
C ALA A 594 41.68 49.53 12.11
N PRO A 595 42.30 49.04 13.21
CA PRO A 595 41.56 48.71 14.41
C PRO A 595 40.84 49.97 14.93
N ALA A 596 39.55 49.82 15.24
CA ALA A 596 38.69 50.91 15.72
C ALA A 596 39.04 51.36 17.13
#